data_AF-A0A972ZH39-F1
#
_entry.id   AF-A0A972ZH39-F1
#
_cell.length_a   1.000
_cell.length_b   1.000
_cell.length_c   1.000
_cell.angle_alpha   90.00
_cell.angle_beta   90.00
_cell.angle_gamma   90.00
#
_symmetry.space_group_name_H-M   'P 1'
#
loop_
_entity.id
_entity.type
_entity.pdbx_description
1 polymer ?
#
loop_
_entity_poly.entity_id
_entity_poly.type
_entity_poly.pdbx_seq_one_letter_code
_entity_poly.pdbx_strand_id
1 'polypeptide(L)'
;MIFLGSFNAVMEKFNTLEFCVSCHEMEQLVFKEYKKTIHYANRTGVRVTCADCHVPRSWFPKVWRKAQATNELLHKVLGSIDTPQKFEAKRLELAEHVWKYMEKVDSRECRECHSYEAMDFHKQSKDAQEMMGMAMKENVTCIDCHKGIAHKLPDDYE
;
A
#
# COMPACT_ATOMS: atom_id res chain seq x y z
N MET A 1 -31.69 4.24 0.71
CA MET A 1 -30.72 3.31 0.09
C MET A 1 -29.94 3.94 -1.07
N ILE A 2 -30.56 4.77 -1.92
CA ILE A 2 -29.89 5.45 -3.05
C ILE A 2 -28.66 6.27 -2.58
N PHE A 3 -28.79 7.09 -1.54
CA PHE A 3 -27.68 7.91 -1.03
C PHE A 3 -26.44 7.11 -0.61
N LEU A 4 -26.61 6.00 0.11
CA LEU A 4 -25.50 5.12 0.52
C LEU A 4 -24.86 4.41 -0.69
N GLY A 5 -25.68 3.97 -1.65
CA GLY A 5 -25.21 3.37 -2.89
C GLY A 5 -24.39 4.36 -3.73
N SER A 6 -24.89 5.58 -3.93
CA SER A 6 -24.19 6.65 -4.65
C SER A 6 -22.89 7.05 -3.96
N PHE A 7 -22.89 7.16 -2.63
CA PHE A 7 -21.68 7.47 -1.87
C PHE A 7 -20.60 6.39 -2.02
N ASN A 8 -20.98 5.11 -1.88
CA ASN A 8 -20.04 4.00 -2.06
C ASN A 8 -19.50 3.95 -3.50
N ALA A 9 -20.34 4.17 -4.51
CA ALA A 9 -19.90 4.21 -5.90
C ALA A 9 -18.85 5.32 -6.16
N VAL A 10 -19.04 6.51 -5.57
CA VAL A 10 -18.06 7.59 -5.65
C VAL A 10 -16.75 7.21 -4.94
N MET A 11 -16.84 6.58 -3.77
CA MET A 11 -15.65 6.11 -3.05
C MET A 11 -14.84 5.09 -3.85
N GLU A 12 -15.52 4.13 -4.51
CA GLU A 12 -14.84 3.14 -5.34
C GLU A 12 -14.23 3.74 -6.60
N LYS A 13 -14.86 4.76 -7.20
CA LYS A 13 -14.24 5.52 -8.29
C LYS A 13 -12.91 6.17 -7.87
N PHE A 14 -12.82 6.63 -6.62
CA PHE A 14 -11.58 7.19 -6.06
C PHE A 14 -10.62 6.12 -5.50
N ASN A 15 -10.89 4.84 -5.73
CA ASN A 15 -9.99 3.73 -5.41
C ASN A 15 -9.39 3.09 -6.67
N THR A 16 -9.76 3.54 -7.87
CA THR A 16 -9.23 2.94 -9.09
C THR A 16 -7.77 3.36 -9.32
N LEU A 17 -7.02 2.51 -10.02
CA LEU A 17 -5.64 2.79 -10.37
C LEU A 17 -5.53 4.09 -11.18
N GLU A 18 -6.46 4.33 -12.11
CA GLU A 18 -6.50 5.52 -12.96
C GLU A 18 -6.64 6.80 -12.13
N PHE A 19 -7.45 6.77 -11.05
CA PHE A 19 -7.56 7.90 -10.14
C PHE A 19 -6.29 8.08 -9.31
N CYS A 20 -5.74 6.99 -8.75
CA CYS A 20 -4.53 7.07 -7.93
C CYS A 20 -3.33 7.65 -8.70
N VAL A 21 -3.23 7.41 -10.01
CA VAL A 21 -2.16 7.92 -10.87
C VAL A 21 -2.57 9.17 -11.65
N SER A 22 -3.72 9.79 -11.36
CA SER A 22 -4.13 11.01 -12.07
C SER A 22 -3.30 12.24 -11.65
N CYS A 23 -2.56 12.15 -10.55
CA CYS A 23 -1.59 13.16 -10.13
C CYS A 23 -0.22 12.87 -10.74
N HIS A 24 0.45 13.89 -11.27
CA HIS A 24 1.73 13.74 -11.96
C HIS A 24 2.83 13.14 -11.06
N GLU A 25 2.83 13.45 -9.76
CA GLU A 25 3.77 12.89 -8.80
C GLU A 25 3.60 11.37 -8.67
N MET A 26 2.35 10.91 -8.63
CA MET A 26 2.04 9.49 -8.47
C MET A 26 2.37 8.72 -9.75
N GLU A 27 2.00 9.27 -10.92
CA GLU A 27 2.25 8.68 -12.23
C GLU A 27 3.74 8.57 -12.56
N GLN A 28 4.49 9.64 -12.30
CA GLN A 28 5.87 9.76 -12.78
C GLN A 28 6.90 9.13 -11.83
N LEU A 29 6.54 8.97 -10.55
CA LEU A 29 7.41 8.42 -9.52
C LEU A 29 6.95 7.01 -9.13
N VAL A 30 6.07 6.89 -8.13
CA VAL A 30 5.72 5.62 -7.48
C VAL A 30 5.05 4.61 -8.41
N PHE A 31 4.29 5.06 -9.42
CA PHE A 31 3.67 4.15 -10.40
C PHE A 31 4.71 3.43 -11.26
N LYS A 32 5.81 4.10 -11.63
CA LYS A 32 6.90 3.46 -12.39
C LYS A 32 7.62 2.39 -11.57
N GLU A 33 7.74 2.60 -10.27
CA GLU A 33 8.31 1.62 -9.33
C GLU A 33 7.37 0.42 -9.19
N TYR A 34 6.09 0.68 -8.91
CA TYR A 34 5.06 -0.34 -8.76
C TYR A 34 4.95 -1.25 -9.99
N LYS A 35 5.08 -0.71 -11.21
CA LYS A 35 5.05 -1.49 -12.46
C LYS A 35 6.11 -2.59 -12.56
N LYS A 36 7.19 -2.50 -11.78
CA LYS A 36 8.29 -3.48 -11.76
C LYS A 36 8.06 -4.62 -10.76
N THR A 37 6.93 -4.61 -10.04
CA THR A 37 6.67 -5.51 -8.92
C THR A 37 5.77 -6.68 -9.34
N ILE A 38 5.76 -7.73 -8.53
CA ILE A 38 4.83 -8.86 -8.68
C ILE A 38 3.36 -8.46 -8.47
N HIS A 39 3.10 -7.37 -7.76
CA HIS A 39 1.75 -6.87 -7.52
C HIS A 39 1.17 -6.18 -8.76
N TYR A 40 2.07 -5.69 -9.65
CA TYR A 40 1.71 -5.30 -10.99
C TYR A 40 1.67 -6.52 -11.91
N ALA A 41 2.80 -7.13 -12.24
CA ALA A 41 2.86 -8.21 -13.22
C ALA A 41 3.33 -9.52 -12.58
N ASN A 42 2.48 -10.54 -12.63
CA ASN A 42 2.78 -11.88 -12.12
C ASN A 42 2.23 -12.97 -13.05
N ARG A 43 2.65 -14.20 -12.77
CA ARG A 43 2.32 -15.40 -13.56
C ARG A 43 0.84 -15.81 -13.55
N THR A 44 0.04 -15.30 -12.62
CA THR A 44 -1.37 -15.71 -12.45
C THR A 44 -2.37 -14.68 -12.99
N GLY A 45 -1.91 -13.49 -13.39
CA GLY A 45 -2.76 -12.45 -13.96
C GLY A 45 -3.57 -11.65 -12.93
N VAL A 46 -3.36 -11.88 -11.63
CA VAL A 46 -4.01 -11.10 -10.56
C VAL A 46 -3.36 -9.73 -10.47
N ARG A 47 -4.15 -8.65 -10.39
CA ARG A 47 -3.64 -7.29 -10.21
C ARG A 47 -4.02 -6.77 -8.83
N VAL A 48 -3.04 -6.38 -8.04
CA VAL A 48 -3.24 -5.66 -6.77
C VAL A 48 -2.92 -4.21 -7.03
N THR A 49 -3.89 -3.31 -6.88
CA THR A 49 -3.78 -1.88 -7.22
C THR A 49 -3.36 -1.04 -6.01
N CYS A 50 -3.18 0.27 -6.21
CA CYS A 50 -2.80 1.18 -5.13
C CYS A 50 -3.78 1.12 -3.95
N ALA A 51 -5.08 1.07 -4.22
CA ALA A 51 -6.10 1.06 -3.18
C ALA A 51 -6.10 -0.24 -2.37
N ASP A 52 -5.76 -1.39 -2.97
CA ASP A 52 -5.70 -2.66 -2.25
C ASP A 52 -4.67 -2.65 -1.10
N CYS A 53 -3.65 -1.78 -1.17
CA CYS A 53 -2.65 -1.63 -0.11
C CYS A 53 -2.81 -0.34 0.71
N HIS A 54 -3.27 0.76 0.11
CA HIS A 54 -3.34 2.07 0.76
C HIS A 54 -4.73 2.47 1.28
N VAL A 55 -5.78 1.72 0.91
CA VAL A 55 -7.17 1.98 1.30
C VAL A 55 -7.79 0.71 1.87
N PRO A 56 -8.24 0.72 3.14
CA PRO A 56 -8.88 -0.45 3.74
C PRO A 56 -10.11 -0.91 2.94
N ARG A 57 -10.36 -2.22 2.82
CA ARG A 57 -11.62 -2.70 2.22
C ARG A 57 -12.82 -2.49 3.14
N SER A 58 -12.62 -2.62 4.45
CA SER A 58 -13.66 -2.42 5.47
C SER A 58 -14.20 -0.98 5.48
N TRP A 59 -15.53 -0.84 5.59
CA TRP A 59 -16.22 0.44 5.36
C TRP A 59 -15.78 1.56 6.31
N PHE A 60 -15.79 1.33 7.63
CA PHE A 60 -15.44 2.36 8.61
C PHE A 60 -13.97 2.82 8.47
N PRO A 61 -12.95 1.92 8.43
CA PRO A 61 -11.58 2.33 8.20
C PRO A 61 -11.36 3.00 6.83
N LYS A 62 -12.05 2.56 5.77
CA LYS A 62 -12.02 3.19 4.45
C LYS A 62 -12.44 4.66 4.51
N VAL A 63 -13.60 4.93 5.11
CA VAL A 63 -14.14 6.29 5.24
C VAL A 63 -13.18 7.16 6.07
N TRP A 64 -12.64 6.63 7.16
CA TRP A 64 -11.67 7.34 7.99
C TRP A 64 -10.37 7.68 7.22
N ARG A 65 -9.79 6.71 6.50
CA ARG A 65 -8.60 6.93 5.67
C ARG A 65 -8.84 7.95 4.57
N LYS A 66 -10.04 7.95 3.95
CA LYS A 66 -10.44 8.95 2.96
C LYS A 66 -10.61 10.35 3.57
N ALA A 67 -11.11 10.46 4.80
CA ALA A 67 -11.14 11.73 5.53
C ALA A 67 -9.72 12.25 5.79
N GLN A 68 -8.79 11.39 6.21
CA GLN A 68 -7.38 11.75 6.39
C GLN A 68 -6.69 12.15 5.07
N ALA A 69 -7.05 11.49 3.96
CA ALA A 69 -6.51 11.78 2.63
C ALA A 69 -6.82 13.21 2.15
N THR A 70 -7.79 13.90 2.74
CA THR A 70 -8.06 15.32 2.41
C THR A 70 -6.84 16.21 2.66
N ASN A 71 -5.95 15.84 3.59
CA ASN A 71 -4.68 16.54 3.80
C ASN A 71 -3.72 16.40 2.61
N GLU A 72 -3.78 15.29 1.86
CA GLU A 72 -2.97 15.10 0.65
C GLU A 72 -3.33 16.13 -0.44
N LEU A 73 -4.61 16.54 -0.52
CA LEU A 73 -5.06 17.62 -1.41
C LEU A 73 -4.48 18.98 -1.01
N LEU A 74 -4.37 19.26 0.29
CA LEU A 74 -3.70 20.47 0.78
C LEU A 74 -2.23 20.48 0.37
N HIS A 75 -1.52 19.36 0.58
CA HIS A 75 -0.12 19.23 0.20
C HIS A 75 0.11 19.25 -1.32
N LYS A 76 -0.87 18.82 -2.12
CA LYS A 76 -0.88 18.98 -3.57
C LYS A 76 -0.91 20.46 -3.96
N VAL A 77 -1.81 21.24 -3.36
CA VAL A 77 -1.89 22.71 -3.61
C VAL A 77 -0.62 23.42 -3.16
N LEU A 78 -0.02 22.99 -2.04
CA LEU A 78 1.24 23.53 -1.54
C LEU A 78 2.48 23.05 -2.31
N GLY A 79 2.35 22.09 -3.22
CA GLY A 79 3.48 21.54 -3.98
C GLY A 79 4.53 20.87 -3.08
N SER A 80 4.09 20.16 -2.03
CA SER A 80 5.01 19.59 -1.02
C SER A 80 5.91 18.47 -1.56
N ILE A 81 5.51 17.81 -2.65
CA ILE A 81 6.23 16.72 -3.34
C ILE A 81 6.12 16.81 -4.87
N ASP A 82 5.84 17.99 -5.40
CA ASP A 82 5.50 18.19 -6.83
C ASP A 82 6.66 18.00 -7.81
N THR A 83 7.88 17.82 -7.31
CA THR A 83 9.07 17.46 -8.09
C THR A 83 9.71 16.19 -7.55
N PRO A 84 10.46 15.44 -8.39
CA PRO A 84 11.20 14.27 -7.93
C PRO A 84 12.11 14.59 -6.74
N GLN A 85 12.80 15.74 -6.75
CA GLN A 85 13.73 16.12 -5.68
C GLN A 85 13.01 16.35 -4.35
N LYS A 86 11.83 16.98 -4.36
CA LYS A 86 11.03 17.18 -3.15
C LYS A 86 10.45 15.86 -2.64
N PHE A 87 10.03 14.97 -3.54
CA PHE A 87 9.56 13.64 -3.17
C PHE A 87 10.68 12.82 -2.52
N GLU A 88 11.87 12.76 -3.14
CA GLU A 88 13.02 12.05 -2.59
C GLU A 88 13.43 12.60 -1.22
N ALA A 89 13.45 13.93 -1.06
CA ALA A 89 13.74 14.58 0.23
C ALA A 89 12.75 14.22 1.35
N LYS A 90 11.56 13.72 1.00
CA LYS A 90 10.52 13.28 1.94
C LYS A 90 10.26 11.78 1.90
N ARG A 91 11.03 11.00 1.11
CA ARG A 91 10.71 9.60 0.84
C ARG A 91 10.64 8.78 2.12
N LEU A 92 11.64 8.92 3.00
CA LEU A 92 11.65 8.22 4.28
C LEU A 92 10.47 8.61 5.17
N GLU A 93 10.22 9.92 5.34
CA GLU A 93 9.07 10.43 6.12
C GLU A 93 7.74 9.83 5.63
N LEU A 94 7.51 9.84 4.31
CA LEU A 94 6.29 9.31 3.70
C LEU A 94 6.20 7.78 3.83
N ALA A 95 7.32 7.08 3.65
CA ALA A 95 7.38 5.63 3.80
C ALA A 95 7.09 5.21 5.26
N GLU A 96 7.68 5.89 6.24
CA GLU A 96 7.43 5.66 7.65
C GLU A 96 5.96 5.89 8.04
N HIS A 97 5.30 6.90 7.48
CA HIS A 97 3.86 7.09 7.72
C HIS A 97 3.05 5.87 7.29
N VAL A 98 3.37 5.29 6.13
CA VAL A 98 2.71 4.07 5.62
C VAL A 98 3.08 2.86 6.47
N TRP A 99 4.36 2.71 6.84
CA TRP A 99 4.82 1.57 7.65
C TRP A 99 4.22 1.59 9.04
N LYS A 100 4.26 2.73 9.76
CA LYS A 100 3.63 2.90 11.07
C LYS A 100 2.13 2.65 11.01
N TYR A 101 1.47 3.07 9.92
CA TYR A 101 0.06 2.76 9.70
C TYR A 101 -0.17 1.25 9.55
N MET A 102 0.57 0.59 8.65
CA MET A 102 0.45 -0.85 8.40
C MET A 102 0.76 -1.65 9.67
N GLU A 103 1.80 -1.30 10.42
CA GLU A 103 2.16 -1.91 11.70
C GLU A 103 1.00 -1.80 12.69
N LYS A 104 0.46 -0.58 12.86
CA LYS A 104 -0.67 -0.31 13.76
C LYS A 104 -1.93 -1.12 13.43
N VAL A 105 -2.16 -1.44 12.17
CA VAL A 105 -3.32 -2.24 11.73
C VAL A 105 -2.97 -3.71 11.47
N ASP A 106 -1.83 -4.18 11.95
CA ASP A 106 -1.32 -5.54 11.75
C ASP A 106 -1.34 -5.97 10.27
N SER A 107 -0.89 -5.07 9.40
CA SER A 107 -0.84 -5.24 7.95
C SER A 107 -2.16 -5.77 7.37
N ARG A 108 -3.30 -5.31 7.89
CA ARG A 108 -4.65 -5.75 7.47
C ARG A 108 -4.78 -5.83 5.95
N GLU A 109 -4.33 -4.82 5.23
CA GLU A 109 -4.40 -4.74 3.77
C GLU A 109 -3.55 -5.84 3.08
N CYS A 110 -2.42 -6.24 3.68
CA CYS A 110 -1.66 -7.41 3.21
C CYS A 110 -2.45 -8.70 3.47
N ARG A 111 -2.99 -8.84 4.69
CA ARG A 111 -3.70 -10.05 5.15
C ARG A 111 -5.02 -10.32 4.42
N GLU A 112 -5.64 -9.27 3.87
CA GLU A 112 -6.82 -9.39 3.00
C GLU A 112 -6.57 -10.21 1.71
N CYS A 113 -5.29 -10.39 1.33
CA CYS A 113 -4.88 -11.25 0.21
C CYS A 113 -3.89 -12.37 0.64
N HIS A 114 -3.11 -12.14 1.69
CA HIS A 114 -2.05 -13.02 2.18
C HIS A 114 -2.36 -13.52 3.60
N SER A 115 -3.10 -14.62 3.70
CA SER A 115 -3.34 -15.29 4.99
C SER A 115 -2.24 -16.35 5.23
N TYR A 116 -1.80 -16.50 6.48
CA TYR A 116 -0.81 -17.53 6.82
C TYR A 116 -1.34 -18.95 6.55
N GLU A 117 -2.63 -19.16 6.74
CA GLU A 117 -3.31 -20.44 6.52
C GLU A 117 -3.37 -20.83 5.04
N ALA A 118 -3.40 -19.83 4.15
CA ALA A 118 -3.43 -20.04 2.70
C ALA A 118 -2.03 -20.09 2.08
N MET A 119 -0.98 -19.75 2.82
CA MET A 119 0.40 -19.82 2.34
C MET A 119 0.89 -21.27 2.27
N ASP A 120 1.36 -21.68 1.09
CA ASP A 120 2.06 -22.96 0.93
C ASP A 120 3.54 -22.79 1.28
N PHE A 121 3.87 -22.98 2.57
CA PHE A 121 5.24 -22.85 3.09
C PHE A 121 6.24 -23.78 2.39
N HIS A 122 5.80 -24.94 1.91
CA HIS A 122 6.68 -25.91 1.21
C HIS A 122 7.12 -25.44 -0.17
N LYS A 123 6.46 -24.43 -0.74
CA LYS A 123 6.86 -23.80 -2.01
C LYS A 123 7.75 -22.57 -1.83
N GLN A 124 8.05 -22.20 -0.58
CA GLN A 124 8.97 -21.11 -0.28
C GLN A 124 10.42 -21.63 -0.29
N SER A 125 11.40 -20.73 -0.32
CA SER A 125 12.78 -21.13 -0.03
C SER A 125 12.88 -21.63 1.42
N LYS A 126 13.91 -22.41 1.75
CA LYS A 126 14.13 -22.92 3.12
C LYS A 126 14.14 -21.78 4.15
N ASP A 127 14.91 -20.73 3.86
CA ASP A 127 15.02 -19.57 4.74
C ASP A 127 13.66 -18.86 4.90
N ALA A 128 12.92 -18.69 3.80
CA ALA A 128 11.60 -18.06 3.86
C ALA A 128 10.60 -18.93 4.63
N GLN A 129 10.63 -20.25 4.47
CA GLN A 129 9.80 -21.18 5.22
C GLN A 129 10.07 -21.08 6.73
N GLU A 130 11.34 -21.03 7.15
CA GLU A 130 11.72 -20.87 8.55
C GLU A 130 11.25 -19.53 9.12
N MET A 131 11.58 -18.43 8.43
CA MET A 131 11.21 -17.07 8.86
C MET A 131 9.70 -16.86 8.90
N MET A 132 8.98 -17.30 7.86
CA MET A 132 7.53 -17.18 7.81
C MET A 132 6.83 -18.11 8.80
N GLY A 133 7.44 -19.26 9.12
CA GLY A 133 6.96 -20.15 10.19
C GLY A 133 7.06 -19.49 11.57
N MET A 134 8.17 -18.81 11.86
CA MET A 134 8.30 -17.99 13.08
C MET A 134 7.31 -16.83 13.08
N ALA A 135 7.22 -16.08 11.97
CA ALA A 135 6.29 -14.96 11.83
C ALA A 135 4.84 -15.37 12.07
N MET A 136 4.42 -16.53 11.56
CA MET A 136 3.08 -17.08 11.81
C MET A 136 2.87 -17.43 13.29
N LYS A 137 3.86 -18.07 13.94
CA LYS A 137 3.77 -18.48 15.34
C LYS A 137 3.71 -17.28 16.29
N GLU A 138 4.46 -16.24 15.99
CA GLU A 138 4.58 -15.03 16.82
C GLU A 138 3.59 -13.92 16.40
N ASN A 139 2.78 -14.18 15.37
CA ASN A 139 1.87 -13.21 14.76
C ASN A 139 2.55 -11.88 14.41
N VAL A 140 3.71 -11.97 13.78
CA VAL A 140 4.48 -10.79 13.32
C VAL A 140 3.69 -10.08 12.21
N THR A 141 3.68 -8.75 12.24
CA THR A 141 3.02 -7.97 11.18
C THR A 141 3.88 -7.97 9.92
N CYS A 142 3.25 -8.08 8.75
CA CYS A 142 3.95 -8.29 7.48
C CYS A 142 4.97 -7.17 7.17
N ILE A 143 4.60 -5.93 7.51
CA ILE A 143 5.40 -4.73 7.20
C ILE A 143 6.68 -4.60 8.02
N ASP A 144 6.84 -5.36 9.12
CA ASP A 144 8.06 -5.31 9.92
C ASP A 144 9.27 -5.80 9.11
N CYS A 145 9.07 -6.86 8.32
CA CYS A 145 10.08 -7.44 7.46
C CYS A 145 9.96 -6.96 6.00
N HIS A 146 8.73 -6.81 5.48
CA HIS A 146 8.50 -6.52 4.07
C HIS A 146 8.37 -5.01 3.80
N LYS A 147 9.45 -4.25 4.02
CA LYS A 147 9.54 -2.86 3.58
C LYS A 147 10.03 -2.77 2.14
N GLY A 148 9.58 -1.76 1.40
CA GLY A 148 9.98 -1.59 -0.01
C GLY A 148 9.37 -2.59 -0.99
N ILE A 149 8.22 -3.19 -0.68
CA ILE A 149 7.55 -4.19 -1.53
C ILE A 149 7.20 -3.64 -2.91
N ALA A 150 6.59 -2.45 -2.93
CA ALA A 150 6.04 -1.86 -4.15
C ALA A 150 6.81 -0.63 -4.64
N HIS A 151 7.55 0.00 -3.73
CA HIS A 151 8.25 1.26 -3.95
C HIS A 151 9.69 1.12 -3.48
N LYS A 152 10.60 1.84 -4.12
CA LYS A 152 12.03 1.84 -3.78
C LYS A 152 12.19 2.22 -2.30
N LEU A 153 12.98 1.43 -1.56
CA LEU A 153 13.39 1.79 -0.20
C LEU A 153 14.09 3.15 -0.21
N PRO A 154 13.84 4.00 0.80
CA PRO A 154 14.62 5.21 1.01
C PRO A 154 16.12 4.88 1.13
N ASP A 155 16.99 5.70 0.54
CA ASP A 155 18.44 5.46 0.56
C ASP A 155 19.04 5.66 1.97
N ASP A 156 18.33 6.39 2.82
CA ASP A 156 18.62 6.70 4.22
C ASP A 156 17.91 5.75 5.21
N TYR A 157 17.32 4.65 4.73
CA TYR A 157 16.71 3.63 5.57
C TYR A 157 17.77 2.62 6.07
N GLU A 158 18.00 2.57 7.39
CA GLU A 158 18.90 1.63 8.08
C GLU A 158 18.23 0.28 8.41
#